data_AF-A0A356WVU2-F1
#
_entry.id   AF-A0A356WVU2-F1
#
_cell.length_a   1.000
_cell.length_b   1.000
_cell.length_c   1.000
_cell.angle_alpha   90.00
_cell.angle_beta   90.00
_cell.angle_gamma   90.00
#
_symmetry.space_group_name_H-M   'P 1'
#
loop_
_entity.id
_entity.type
_entity.pdbx_description
1 polymer ?
#
loop_
_entity_poly.entity_id
_entity_poly.type
_entity_poly.pdbx_seq_one_letter_code
_entity_poly.pdbx_strand_id
1 'polypeptide(L)'
;MIALLVTGYLIFSAIYFNDSSRNEVCNKFEVVVKDSLHTQFIHQKDIEVLLKRKKVYPVGKTMDEINTLEILDTILTNRLVKSAEVFTTQNGTIIANIYQREPVLRIISDTKGSFYIDDNRERMPVSPNSTVYVPLATGAIDEEFAQNELYDFAAFLNENPEWSAWIDQIVVKPNKDVDLIPRAGDFRIAFGKLDNYSEKFARFALFIEKGLNVVGWNRYSEISLKYDNQVVCTKK
;
A
#
# COMPACT_ATOMS: atom_id res chain seq x y z
N MET A 1 -63.67 -19.04 5.70
CA MET A 1 -62.85 -19.92 6.57
C MET A 1 -61.44 -20.13 6.02
N ILE A 2 -61.28 -20.59 4.77
CA ILE A 2 -59.95 -20.88 4.19
C ILE A 2 -59.05 -19.64 4.13
N ALA A 3 -59.58 -18.49 3.71
CA ALA A 3 -58.81 -17.24 3.65
C ALA A 3 -58.23 -16.83 5.02
N LEU A 4 -59.02 -16.91 6.09
CA LEU A 4 -58.57 -16.57 7.46
C LEU A 4 -57.47 -17.52 7.98
N LEU A 5 -57.53 -18.80 7.62
CA LEU A 5 -56.50 -19.77 7.97
C LEU A 5 -55.19 -19.49 7.23
N VAL A 6 -55.27 -19.12 5.94
CA VAL A 6 -54.09 -18.75 5.15
C VAL A 6 -53.45 -17.47 5.68
N THR A 7 -54.24 -16.43 5.98
CA THR A 7 -53.70 -15.18 6.55
C THR A 7 -53.09 -15.41 7.93
N GLY A 8 -53.74 -16.23 8.77
CA GLY A 8 -53.21 -16.60 10.08
C GLY A 8 -51.89 -17.37 9.99
N TYR A 9 -51.78 -18.31 9.06
CA TYR A 9 -50.54 -19.04 8.81
C TYR A 9 -49.41 -18.14 8.29
N LEU A 10 -49.71 -17.19 7.39
CA LEU A 10 -48.71 -16.25 6.88
C LEU A 10 -48.19 -15.31 7.97
N ILE A 11 -49.07 -14.81 8.84
CA ILE A 11 -48.67 -13.98 9.99
C ILE A 11 -47.83 -14.80 10.97
N PHE A 12 -48.26 -16.02 11.31
CA PHE A 12 -47.50 -16.92 12.18
C PHE A 12 -46.12 -17.26 11.59
N SER A 13 -46.07 -17.60 10.30
CA SER A 13 -44.83 -17.89 9.59
C SER A 13 -43.91 -16.67 9.57
N ALA A 14 -44.43 -15.46 9.30
CA ALA A 14 -43.63 -14.25 9.30
C ALA A 14 -43.06 -13.94 10.69
N ILE A 15 -43.84 -14.13 11.77
CA ILE A 15 -43.37 -13.93 13.14
C ILE A 15 -42.34 -15.00 13.52
N TYR A 16 -42.62 -16.28 13.25
CA TYR A 16 -41.74 -17.39 13.62
C TYR A 16 -40.40 -17.35 12.88
N PHE A 17 -40.38 -17.04 11.58
CA PHE A 17 -39.13 -16.88 10.82
C PHE A 17 -38.36 -15.62 11.24
N ASN A 18 -39.04 -14.55 11.64
CA ASN A 18 -38.39 -13.32 12.10
C ASN A 18 -37.81 -13.46 13.51
N ASP A 19 -38.40 -14.30 14.37
CA ASP A 19 -37.92 -14.52 15.74
C ASP A 19 -36.81 -15.60 15.81
N SER A 20 -36.86 -16.60 14.93
CA SER A 20 -35.89 -17.71 14.93
C SER A 20 -34.50 -17.34 14.41
N SER A 21 -34.36 -16.24 13.64
CA SER A 21 -33.07 -15.74 13.14
C SER A 21 -32.38 -14.73 14.06
N ARG A 22 -33.14 -14.06 14.92
CA ARG A 22 -32.67 -12.98 15.81
C ARG A 22 -31.94 -13.46 17.05
N ASN A 23 -32.40 -14.59 17.61
CA ASN A 23 -31.79 -15.22 18.78
C ASN A 23 -30.63 -16.16 18.42
N GLU A 24 -30.26 -16.26 17.14
CA GLU A 24 -29.09 -17.05 16.75
C GLU A 24 -27.82 -16.38 17.32
N VAL A 25 -26.91 -17.20 17.83
CA VAL A 25 -25.61 -16.72 18.33
C VAL A 25 -24.63 -16.69 17.16
N CYS A 26 -23.75 -15.70 17.12
CA CYS A 26 -22.68 -15.67 16.14
C CYS A 26 -21.68 -16.80 16.41
N ASN A 27 -21.67 -17.76 15.50
CA ASN A 27 -20.89 -19.00 15.62
C ASN A 27 -19.43 -18.81 15.17
N LYS A 28 -19.23 -17.90 14.20
CA LYS A 28 -17.97 -17.75 13.47
C LYS A 28 -17.80 -16.32 12.98
N PHE A 29 -16.57 -15.83 13.09
CA PHE A 29 -16.11 -14.63 12.42
C PHE A 29 -15.04 -15.03 11.41
N GLU A 30 -15.23 -14.65 10.16
CA GLU A 30 -14.34 -15.00 9.06
C GLU A 30 -13.78 -13.72 8.42
N VAL A 31 -12.45 -13.65 8.33
CA VAL A 31 -11.75 -12.53 7.71
C VAL A 31 -11.16 -13.02 6.38
N VAL A 32 -11.54 -12.36 5.29
CA VAL A 32 -11.05 -12.66 3.95
C VAL A 32 -10.23 -11.48 3.45
N VAL A 33 -8.91 -11.65 3.39
CA VAL A 33 -7.98 -10.64 2.84
C VAL A 33 -7.88 -10.83 1.33
N LYS A 34 -8.51 -9.93 0.57
CA LYS A 34 -8.75 -10.10 -0.87
C LYS A 34 -7.49 -10.01 -1.74
N ASP A 35 -6.48 -9.28 -1.29
CA ASP A 35 -5.25 -8.91 -2.01
C ASP A 35 -3.98 -9.58 -1.44
N SER A 36 -4.15 -10.65 -0.65
CA SER A 36 -3.08 -11.37 0.05
C SER A 36 -1.96 -11.96 -0.83
N LEU A 37 -2.17 -12.02 -2.14
CA LEU A 37 -1.18 -12.48 -3.13
C LEU A 37 -0.14 -11.41 -3.48
N HIS A 38 -0.48 -10.13 -3.31
CA HIS A 38 0.39 -9.01 -3.70
C HIS A 38 0.99 -8.31 -2.48
N THR A 39 0.22 -8.19 -1.39
CA THR A 39 0.67 -7.56 -0.14
C THR A 39 0.24 -8.41 1.05
N GLN A 40 1.13 -8.57 2.03
CA GLN A 40 0.89 -9.37 3.24
C GLN A 40 1.05 -8.50 4.49
N PHE A 41 0.35 -7.36 4.52
CA PHE A 41 0.46 -6.42 5.64
C PHE A 41 -0.43 -6.78 6.81
N ILE A 42 -1.58 -7.39 6.54
CA ILE A 42 -2.63 -7.71 7.49
C ILE A 42 -2.91 -9.21 7.43
N HIS A 43 -2.83 -9.86 8.57
CA HIS A 43 -3.32 -11.23 8.75
C HIS A 43 -4.69 -11.22 9.43
N GLN A 44 -5.46 -12.30 9.26
CA GLN A 44 -6.74 -12.49 9.94
C GLN A 44 -6.64 -12.24 11.46
N LYS A 45 -5.57 -12.74 12.09
CA LYS A 45 -5.36 -12.59 13.54
C LYS A 45 -5.22 -11.13 13.98
N ASP A 46 -4.66 -10.26 13.13
CA ASP A 46 -4.50 -8.83 13.45
C ASP A 46 -5.87 -8.16 13.58
N ILE A 47 -6.81 -8.51 12.69
CA ILE A 47 -8.20 -8.02 12.73
C ILE A 47 -8.92 -8.58 13.96
N GLU A 48 -8.79 -9.87 14.26
CA GLU A 48 -9.40 -10.45 15.45
C GLU A 48 -8.90 -9.79 16.75
N VAL A 49 -7.59 -9.57 16.86
CA VAL A 49 -6.98 -8.90 18.02
C VAL A 49 -7.48 -7.45 18.12
N LEU A 50 -7.58 -6.74 17.00
CA LEU A 50 -8.12 -5.38 16.93
C LEU A 50 -9.55 -5.32 17.47
N LEU A 51 -10.44 -6.17 16.97
CA LEU A 51 -11.84 -6.22 17.39
C LEU A 51 -12.00 -6.62 18.86
N LYS A 52 -11.22 -7.60 19.34
CA LYS A 52 -11.22 -8.01 20.75
C LYS A 52 -10.76 -6.88 21.67
N ARG A 53 -9.67 -6.18 21.32
CA ARG A 53 -9.16 -5.03 22.07
C ARG A 53 -10.19 -3.90 22.16
N LYS A 54 -10.96 -3.70 21.09
CA LYS A 54 -12.03 -2.69 21.00
C LYS A 54 -13.37 -3.17 21.55
N LYS A 55 -13.47 -4.43 22.01
CA LYS A 55 -14.66 -5.08 22.60
C LYS A 55 -15.84 -5.26 21.63
N VAL A 56 -15.56 -5.26 20.33
CA VAL A 56 -16.54 -5.39 19.25
C VAL A 56 -16.48 -6.75 18.54
N TYR A 57 -15.68 -7.69 19.07
CA TYR A 57 -15.59 -9.05 18.51
C TYR A 57 -16.97 -9.76 18.58
N PRO A 58 -17.47 -10.34 17.47
CA PRO A 58 -18.86 -10.76 17.39
C PRO A 58 -19.16 -12.18 17.90
N VAL A 59 -18.18 -13.09 17.86
CA VAL A 59 -18.42 -14.50 18.20
C VAL A 59 -18.89 -14.62 19.65
N GLY A 60 -19.99 -15.35 19.85
CA GLY A 60 -20.63 -15.56 21.15
C GLY A 60 -21.67 -14.52 21.55
N LYS A 61 -21.87 -13.46 20.76
CA LYS A 61 -22.99 -12.50 20.91
C LYS A 61 -24.19 -12.96 20.08
N THR A 62 -25.40 -12.53 20.44
CA THR A 62 -26.57 -12.77 19.58
C THR A 62 -26.49 -11.91 18.32
N MET A 63 -27.09 -12.36 17.22
CA MET A 63 -27.07 -11.62 15.95
C MET A 63 -27.68 -10.20 16.08
N ASP A 64 -28.67 -10.02 16.95
CA ASP A 64 -29.29 -8.72 17.25
C ASP A 64 -28.37 -7.75 18.02
N GLU A 65 -27.43 -8.26 18.81
CA GLU A 65 -26.45 -7.44 19.54
C GLU A 65 -25.29 -6.96 18.66
N ILE A 66 -25.12 -7.55 17.47
CA ILE A 66 -23.95 -7.31 16.66
C ILE A 66 -24.20 -6.16 15.67
N ASN A 67 -23.45 -5.08 15.87
CA ASN A 67 -23.42 -3.97 14.94
C ASN A 67 -22.30 -4.15 13.90
N THR A 68 -22.65 -4.54 12.68
CA THR A 68 -21.69 -4.70 11.58
C THR A 68 -21.03 -3.40 11.15
N LEU A 69 -21.71 -2.25 11.31
CA LEU A 69 -21.13 -0.93 11.05
C LEU A 69 -20.05 -0.59 12.08
N GLU A 70 -20.27 -0.91 13.36
CA GLU A 70 -19.25 -0.70 14.40
C GLU A 70 -18.00 -1.57 14.17
N ILE A 71 -18.19 -2.80 13.71
CA ILE A 71 -17.09 -3.69 13.31
C ILE A 71 -16.34 -3.10 12.11
N LEU A 72 -17.06 -2.64 11.08
CA LEU A 72 -16.49 -2.00 9.90
C LEU A 72 -15.66 -0.76 10.30
N ASP A 73 -16.24 0.17 11.04
CA ASP A 73 -15.57 1.39 11.49
C ASP A 73 -14.32 1.05 12.32
N THR A 74 -14.41 0.03 13.17
CA THR A 74 -13.27 -0.45 13.95
C THR A 74 -12.15 -0.98 13.05
N ILE A 75 -12.48 -1.77 12.03
CA ILE A 75 -11.51 -2.28 11.06
C ILE A 75 -10.82 -1.12 10.32
N LEU A 76 -11.59 -0.12 9.88
CA LEU A 76 -11.08 1.05 9.16
C LEU A 76 -10.16 1.94 10.01
N THR A 77 -10.13 1.78 11.33
CA THR A 77 -9.12 2.44 12.17
C THR A 77 -7.69 1.93 11.94
N ASN A 78 -7.53 0.75 11.33
CA ASN A 78 -6.22 0.23 10.94
C ASN A 78 -5.75 0.92 9.65
N ARG A 79 -4.68 1.73 9.75
CA ARG A 79 -4.12 2.50 8.63
C ARG A 79 -3.53 1.67 7.48
N LEU A 80 -3.44 0.35 7.61
CA LEU A 80 -3.06 -0.55 6.52
C LEU A 80 -4.27 -1.01 5.69
N VAL A 81 -5.50 -0.77 6.17
CA VAL A 81 -6.75 -1.09 5.47
C VAL A 81 -7.09 0.09 4.56
N LYS A 82 -7.35 -0.21 3.30
CA LYS A 82 -7.89 0.75 2.31
C LYS A 82 -9.41 0.81 2.42
N SER A 83 -10.05 -0.34 2.45
CA SER A 83 -11.49 -0.49 2.62
C SER A 83 -11.83 -1.87 3.19
N ALA A 84 -13.07 -2.03 3.66
CA ALA A 84 -13.59 -3.29 4.12
C ALA A 84 -15.10 -3.39 3.88
N GLU A 85 -15.59 -4.62 3.82
CA GLU A 85 -17.02 -4.93 3.80
C GLU A 85 -17.31 -5.89 4.93
N VAL A 86 -18.34 -5.63 5.73
CA VAL A 86 -18.73 -6.49 6.85
C VAL A 86 -20.21 -6.82 6.73
N PHE A 87 -20.53 -8.11 6.68
CA PHE A 87 -21.91 -8.57 6.54
C PHE A 87 -22.15 -9.90 7.25
N THR A 88 -23.42 -10.17 7.52
CA THR A 88 -23.89 -11.40 8.13
C THR A 88 -24.34 -12.40 7.07
N THR A 89 -24.19 -13.69 7.36
CA THR A 89 -24.71 -14.78 6.55
C THR A 89 -25.93 -15.40 7.21
N GLN A 90 -26.68 -16.22 6.45
CA GLN A 90 -27.87 -16.91 6.97
C GLN A 90 -27.59 -17.95 8.06
N ASN A 91 -26.32 -18.36 8.25
CA ASN A 91 -25.91 -19.39 9.21
C ASN A 91 -25.24 -18.78 10.46
N GLY A 92 -25.61 -17.55 10.83
CA GLY A 92 -25.03 -16.87 12.00
C GLY A 92 -23.51 -16.61 11.92
N THR A 93 -22.93 -16.57 10.71
CA THR A 93 -21.50 -16.23 10.50
C THR A 93 -21.38 -14.79 10.04
N ILE A 94 -20.38 -14.08 10.58
CA ILE A 94 -20.01 -12.73 10.12
C ILE A 94 -18.75 -12.82 9.27
N ILE A 95 -18.81 -12.22 8.09
CA ILE A 95 -17.70 -12.16 7.14
C ILE A 95 -17.22 -10.72 7.04
N ALA A 96 -15.91 -10.53 7.14
CA ALA A 96 -15.22 -9.28 6.85
C ALA A 96 -14.29 -9.45 5.64
N ASN A 97 -14.64 -8.86 4.51
CA ASN A 97 -13.72 -8.73 3.37
C ASN A 97 -12.82 -7.52 3.63
N ILE A 98 -11.50 -7.70 3.54
CA ILE A 98 -10.50 -6.66 3.78
C ILE A 98 -9.72 -6.41 2.49
N TYR A 99 -9.57 -5.13 2.14
CA TYR A 99 -8.72 -4.66 1.05
C TYR A 99 -7.61 -3.79 1.67
N GLN A 100 -6.35 -4.14 1.43
CA GLN A 100 -5.20 -3.45 2.01
C GLN A 100 -4.80 -2.26 1.14
N ARG A 101 -4.01 -1.35 1.70
CA ARG A 101 -3.38 -0.25 0.94
C ARG A 101 -2.20 -0.77 0.12
N GLU A 102 -2.03 -0.19 -1.06
CA GLU A 102 -0.95 -0.54 -1.98
C GLU A 102 0.17 0.51 -1.92
N PRO A 103 1.39 0.16 -1.51
CA PRO A 103 2.49 1.11 -1.41
C PRO A 103 3.07 1.38 -2.81
N VAL A 104 3.40 2.63 -3.10
CA VAL A 104 4.07 3.05 -4.35
C VAL A 104 5.52 3.46 -4.11
N LEU A 105 5.80 4.04 -2.95
CA LEU A 105 7.09 4.61 -2.58
C LEU A 105 7.35 4.36 -1.09
N ARG A 106 8.57 3.95 -0.74
CA ARG A 106 9.03 3.91 0.65
C ARG A 106 9.90 5.11 0.94
N ILE A 107 9.64 5.76 2.07
CA ILE A 107 10.49 6.84 2.59
C ILE A 107 11.15 6.36 3.89
N ILE A 108 12.46 6.61 4.01
CA ILE A 108 13.20 6.50 5.26
C ILE A 108 13.72 7.91 5.60
N SER A 109 13.24 8.42 6.73
CA SER A 109 13.62 9.72 7.27
C SER A 109 14.29 9.55 8.62
N ASP A 110 15.37 10.30 8.85
CA ASP A 110 16.07 10.32 10.13
C ASP A 110 15.21 10.87 11.27
N THR A 111 14.19 11.69 10.96
CA THR A 111 13.33 12.36 11.95
C THR A 111 11.92 11.78 12.01
N LYS A 112 11.34 11.37 10.87
CA LYS A 112 9.96 10.89 10.78
C LYS A 112 9.84 9.35 10.76
N GLY A 113 10.97 8.64 10.83
CA GLY A 113 11.03 7.18 10.71
C GLY A 113 10.76 6.69 9.28
N SER A 114 10.44 5.41 9.14
CA SER A 114 10.08 4.81 7.84
C SER A 114 8.57 4.73 7.66
N PHE A 115 8.10 5.06 6.47
CA PHE A 115 6.70 4.98 6.06
C PHE A 115 6.61 4.77 4.55
N TYR A 116 5.43 4.40 4.05
CA TYR A 116 5.16 4.39 2.62
C TYR A 116 4.21 5.52 2.24
N ILE A 117 4.22 5.87 0.95
CA ILE A 117 3.16 6.59 0.27
C ILE A 117 2.39 5.56 -0.55
N ASP A 118 1.07 5.51 -0.38
CA ASP A 118 0.19 4.58 -1.07
C ASP A 118 -0.28 5.11 -2.44
N ASP A 119 -1.05 4.29 -3.15
CA ASP A 119 -1.65 4.57 -4.46
C ASP A 119 -2.63 5.76 -4.47
N ASN A 120 -3.09 6.22 -3.30
CA ASN A 120 -3.88 7.45 -3.15
C ASN A 120 -3.01 8.66 -2.78
N ARG A 121 -1.68 8.54 -2.86
CA ARG A 121 -0.69 9.54 -2.41
C ARG A 121 -0.76 9.83 -0.91
N GLU A 122 -1.31 8.93 -0.11
CA GLU A 122 -1.44 9.09 1.34
C GLU A 122 -0.32 8.37 2.09
N ARG A 123 0.02 8.91 3.26
CA ARG A 123 1.00 8.26 4.15
C ARG A 123 0.40 7.03 4.81
N MET A 124 1.04 5.88 4.62
CA MET A 124 0.72 4.63 5.30
C MET A 124 1.91 4.13 6.16
N PRO A 125 1.66 3.50 7.31
CA PRO A 125 2.72 2.98 8.17
C PRO A 125 3.43 1.77 7.54
N VAL A 126 4.63 1.46 8.01
CA VAL A 126 5.28 0.19 7.69
C VAL A 126 4.61 -0.95 8.45
N SER A 127 4.44 -2.11 7.82
CA SER A 127 4.07 -3.33 8.52
C SER A 127 5.34 -4.00 9.07
N PRO A 128 5.35 -4.47 10.33
CA PRO A 128 6.45 -5.26 10.87
C PRO A 128 6.57 -6.64 10.20
N ASN A 129 5.49 -7.13 9.59
CA ASN A 129 5.39 -8.50 9.09
C ASN A 129 5.73 -8.63 7.60
N SER A 130 5.93 -7.51 6.89
CA SER A 130 6.18 -7.56 5.44
C SER A 130 6.94 -6.35 4.92
N THR A 131 7.90 -6.63 4.04
CA THR A 131 8.61 -5.63 3.23
C THR A 131 8.21 -5.82 1.77
N VAL A 132 7.59 -4.80 1.19
CA VAL A 132 7.23 -4.79 -0.23
C VAL A 132 8.35 -4.11 -1.02
N TYR A 133 8.64 -4.64 -2.20
CA TYR A 133 9.62 -4.06 -3.12
C TYR A 133 8.98 -2.88 -3.85
N VAL A 134 9.34 -1.67 -3.43
CA VAL A 134 8.97 -0.39 -4.05
C VAL A 134 10.20 0.52 -4.07
N PRO A 135 10.25 1.54 -4.95
CA PRO A 135 11.27 2.58 -4.91
C PRO A 135 11.47 3.11 -3.49
N LEU A 136 12.72 3.22 -3.07
CA LEU A 136 13.12 3.69 -1.74
C LEU A 136 13.74 5.07 -1.86
N ALA A 137 13.23 6.02 -1.07
CA ALA A 137 13.75 7.37 -1.00
C ALA A 137 14.21 7.77 0.40
N THR A 138 15.27 8.57 0.46
CA THR A 138 15.85 9.12 1.70
C THR A 138 16.27 10.57 1.51
N GLY A 139 16.67 11.22 2.61
CA GLY A 139 17.20 12.58 2.60
C GLY A 139 16.16 13.64 2.98
N ALA A 140 16.26 14.83 2.39
CA ALA A 140 15.47 16.00 2.76
C ALA A 140 14.07 15.99 2.11
N ILE A 141 13.23 15.07 2.57
CA ILE A 141 11.88 14.83 2.03
C ILE A 141 10.83 15.41 2.99
N ASP A 142 10.09 16.41 2.53
CA ASP A 142 8.87 16.88 3.19
C ASP A 142 7.65 16.15 2.59
N GLU A 143 6.49 16.39 3.21
CA GLU A 143 5.26 15.68 2.86
C GLU A 143 4.72 16.08 1.49
N GLU A 144 4.80 17.36 1.14
CA GLU A 144 4.38 17.86 -0.17
C GLU A 144 5.20 17.22 -1.30
N PHE A 145 6.53 17.22 -1.21
CA PHE A 145 7.38 16.60 -2.23
C PHE A 145 7.18 15.08 -2.31
N ALA A 146 6.94 14.43 -1.16
CA ALA A 146 6.68 12.99 -1.10
C ALA A 146 5.39 12.59 -1.83
N GLN A 147 4.33 13.40 -1.71
CA GLN A 147 3.00 13.10 -2.26
C GLN A 147 2.85 13.54 -3.72
N ASN A 148 3.75 14.40 -4.21
CA ASN A 148 3.70 14.95 -5.56
C ASN A 148 4.88 14.45 -6.41
N GLU A 149 5.94 15.24 -6.57
CA GLU A 149 6.99 14.98 -7.56
C GLU A 149 7.71 13.65 -7.34
N LEU A 150 7.98 13.31 -6.08
CA LEU A 150 8.62 12.05 -5.75
C LEU A 150 7.70 10.85 -5.96
N TYR A 151 6.39 11.03 -5.70
CA TYR A 151 5.38 10.01 -6.01
C TYR A 151 5.31 9.75 -7.52
N ASP A 152 5.22 10.80 -8.32
CA ASP A 152 5.13 10.68 -9.78
C ASP A 152 6.37 9.98 -10.36
N PHE A 153 7.56 10.31 -9.82
CA PHE A 153 8.79 9.64 -10.22
C PHE A 153 8.84 8.17 -9.78
N ALA A 154 8.36 7.85 -8.58
CA ALA A 154 8.27 6.46 -8.11
C ALA A 154 7.27 5.64 -8.93
N ALA A 155 6.12 6.22 -9.28
CA ALA A 155 5.14 5.61 -10.17
C ALA A 155 5.75 5.34 -11.56
N PHE A 156 6.46 6.32 -12.13
CA PHE A 156 7.21 6.14 -13.37
C PHE A 156 8.20 4.97 -13.29
N LEU A 157 8.98 4.86 -12.20
CA LEU A 157 9.89 3.72 -12.02
C LEU A 157 9.13 2.39 -11.95
N ASN A 158 8.00 2.32 -11.24
CA ASN A 158 7.18 1.12 -11.15
C ASN A 158 6.63 0.69 -12.51
N GLU A 159 6.26 1.64 -13.37
CA GLU A 159 5.81 1.39 -14.75
C GLU A 159 6.95 1.04 -15.71
N ASN A 160 8.21 1.26 -15.33
CA ASN A 160 9.40 1.00 -16.13
C ASN A 160 10.37 0.04 -15.40
N PRO A 161 10.11 -1.28 -15.44
CA PRO A 161 10.89 -2.27 -14.69
C PRO A 161 12.38 -2.26 -14.98
N GLU A 162 12.79 -1.90 -16.20
CA GLU A 162 14.20 -1.74 -16.57
C GLU A 162 14.89 -0.69 -15.71
N TRP A 163 14.28 0.48 -15.53
CA TRP A 163 14.82 1.54 -14.69
C TRP A 163 14.70 1.21 -13.20
N SER A 164 13.58 0.63 -12.77
CA SER A 164 13.41 0.17 -11.39
C SER A 164 14.46 -0.86 -10.97
N ALA A 165 14.85 -1.77 -11.87
CA ALA A 165 15.91 -2.74 -11.63
C ALA A 165 17.30 -2.10 -11.54
N TRP A 166 17.48 -0.91 -12.10
CA TRP A 166 18.75 -0.19 -12.04
C TRP A 166 18.91 0.66 -10.79
N ILE A 167 17.82 1.19 -10.23
CA ILE A 167 17.86 2.11 -9.09
C ILE A 167 17.74 1.34 -7.77
N ASP A 168 18.71 1.53 -6.88
CA ASP A 168 18.65 1.03 -5.51
C ASP A 168 17.96 2.02 -4.58
N GLN A 169 18.36 3.29 -4.67
CA GLN A 169 17.91 4.33 -3.76
C GLN A 169 17.81 5.69 -4.46
N ILE A 170 16.79 6.45 -4.07
CA ILE A 170 16.56 7.84 -4.46
C ILE A 170 16.99 8.73 -3.28
N VAL A 171 17.97 9.60 -3.48
CA VAL A 171 18.47 10.50 -2.43
C VAL A 171 18.08 11.93 -2.75
N VAL A 172 17.17 12.49 -1.94
CA VAL A 172 16.68 13.85 -2.09
C VAL A 172 17.54 14.82 -1.29
N LYS A 173 18.11 15.81 -1.98
CA LYS A 173 18.94 16.87 -1.37
C LYS A 173 18.09 18.00 -0.79
N PRO A 174 18.64 18.84 0.10
CA PRO A 174 17.92 19.99 0.68
C PRO A 174 17.33 20.96 -0.35
N ASN A 175 17.94 21.06 -1.54
CA ASN A 175 17.46 21.90 -2.64
C ASN A 175 16.46 21.18 -3.58
N LYS A 176 15.96 20.00 -3.19
CA LYS A 176 15.09 19.11 -3.99
C LYS A 176 15.72 18.53 -5.26
N ASP A 177 17.02 18.71 -5.46
CA ASP A 177 17.73 17.88 -6.45
C ASP A 177 17.78 16.43 -5.96
N VAL A 178 17.73 15.51 -6.90
CA VAL A 178 17.79 14.07 -6.67
C VAL A 178 19.10 13.50 -7.18
N ASP A 179 19.74 12.68 -6.34
CA ASP A 179 20.73 11.72 -6.77
C ASP A 179 20.10 10.32 -6.78
N LEU A 180 20.40 9.53 -7.81
CA LEU A 180 20.05 8.11 -7.84
C LEU A 180 21.29 7.28 -7.54
N ILE A 181 21.14 6.32 -6.65
CA ILE A 181 22.15 5.32 -6.36
C ILE A 181 21.82 4.08 -7.19
N PRO A 182 22.68 3.70 -8.16
CA PRO A 182 22.45 2.53 -8.98
C PRO A 182 22.77 1.25 -8.18
N ARG A 183 22.11 0.13 -8.55
CA ARG A 183 22.44 -1.21 -8.03
C ARG A 183 23.78 -1.73 -8.55
N ALA A 184 24.24 -1.19 -9.68
CA ALA A 184 25.46 -1.61 -10.36
C ALA A 184 26.40 -0.43 -10.61
N GLY A 185 27.68 -0.66 -10.34
CA GLY A 185 28.72 0.36 -10.40
C GLY A 185 28.89 1.11 -9.08
N ASP A 186 30.04 1.75 -8.93
CA ASP A 186 30.39 2.55 -7.75
C ASP A 186 30.48 4.03 -8.15
N PHE A 187 29.30 4.60 -8.44
CA PHE A 187 29.08 6.02 -8.75
C PHE A 187 27.66 6.42 -8.36
N ARG A 188 27.44 7.72 -8.16
CA ARG A 188 26.09 8.28 -8.06
C ARG A 188 25.64 8.87 -9.39
N ILE A 189 24.34 8.86 -9.65
CA ILE A 189 23.74 9.56 -10.80
C ILE A 189 23.15 10.88 -10.28
N ALA A 190 23.79 12.00 -10.59
CA ALA A 190 23.24 13.32 -10.26
C ALA A 190 22.10 13.65 -11.23
N PHE A 191 20.88 13.30 -10.86
CA PHE A 191 19.69 13.41 -11.71
C PHE A 191 19.17 14.85 -11.79
N GLY A 192 19.35 15.60 -10.69
CA GLY A 192 18.85 16.97 -10.56
C GLY A 192 17.36 16.98 -10.26
N LYS A 193 16.62 17.93 -10.84
CA LYS A 193 15.17 18.01 -10.68
C LYS A 193 14.47 16.78 -11.25
N LEU A 194 13.29 16.45 -10.74
CA LEU A 194 12.44 15.37 -11.24
C LEU A 194 11.60 15.81 -12.45
N ASP A 195 12.26 16.39 -13.45
CA ASP A 195 11.70 16.78 -14.74
C ASP A 195 12.32 15.94 -15.87
N ASN A 196 11.57 15.79 -16.98
CA ASN A 196 12.03 15.15 -18.22
C ASN A 196 12.77 13.83 -17.97
N TYR A 197 12.24 13.01 -17.06
CA TYR A 197 12.92 11.81 -16.59
C TYR A 197 13.12 10.80 -17.72
N SER A 198 12.17 10.67 -18.64
CA SER A 198 12.28 9.82 -19.83
C SER A 198 13.48 10.18 -20.70
N GLU A 199 13.67 11.48 -20.99
CA GLU A 199 14.81 11.96 -21.79
C GLU A 199 16.13 11.77 -21.05
N LYS A 200 16.16 12.04 -19.73
CA LYS A 200 17.35 11.82 -18.90
C LYS A 200 17.77 10.36 -18.91
N PHE A 201 16.83 9.45 -18.73
CA PHE A 201 17.09 8.02 -18.76
C PHE A 201 17.50 7.52 -20.16
N ALA A 202 16.91 8.04 -21.23
CA ALA A 202 17.35 7.74 -22.60
C ALA A 202 18.81 8.15 -22.84
N ARG A 203 19.21 9.34 -22.37
CA ARG A 203 20.62 9.77 -22.42
C ARG A 203 21.53 8.88 -21.58
N PHE A 204 21.06 8.46 -20.41
CA PHE A 204 21.81 7.56 -19.54
C PHE A 204 22.01 6.17 -20.16
N ALA A 205 20.98 5.59 -20.80
CA ALA A 205 21.09 4.35 -21.58
C ALA A 205 22.19 4.45 -22.65
N LEU A 206 22.16 5.51 -23.45
CA LEU A 206 23.18 5.73 -24.49
C LEU A 206 24.59 5.85 -23.89
N PHE A 207 24.72 6.48 -22.71
CA PHE A 207 26.01 6.59 -22.02
C PHE A 207 26.49 5.26 -21.42
N ILE A 208 25.59 4.42 -20.92
CA ILE A 208 25.94 3.06 -20.49
C ILE A 208 26.51 2.28 -21.68
N GLU A 209 25.78 2.26 -22.80
CA GLU A 209 26.12 1.49 -24.00
C GLU A 209 27.44 1.96 -24.62
N LYS A 210 27.60 3.27 -24.86
CA LYS A 210 28.71 3.82 -25.63
C LYS A 210 29.87 4.33 -24.76
N GLY A 211 29.62 4.57 -23.49
CA GLY A 211 30.58 5.09 -22.52
C GLY A 211 31.08 4.00 -21.58
N LEU A 212 30.25 3.63 -20.59
CA LEU A 212 30.67 2.76 -19.48
C LEU A 212 31.14 1.38 -19.95
N ASN A 213 30.47 0.78 -20.93
CA ASN A 213 30.87 -0.52 -21.50
C ASN A 213 32.21 -0.47 -22.24
N VAL A 214 32.70 0.72 -22.61
CA VAL A 214 33.97 0.92 -23.30
C VAL A 214 35.08 1.32 -22.33
N VAL A 215 34.81 2.28 -21.43
CA VAL A 215 35.84 2.88 -20.55
C VAL A 215 35.93 2.25 -19.16
N GLY A 216 34.95 1.41 -18.80
CA GLY A 216 34.87 0.71 -17.51
C GLY A 216 34.00 1.43 -16.47
N TRP A 217 33.33 0.62 -15.65
CA TRP A 217 32.29 1.04 -14.68
C TRP A 217 32.82 1.79 -13.46
N ASN A 218 34.09 1.63 -13.12
CA ASN A 218 34.70 2.20 -11.91
C ASN A 218 35.51 3.47 -12.15
N ARG A 219 35.38 4.08 -13.34
CA ARG A 219 36.17 5.25 -13.75
C ARG A 219 35.65 6.57 -13.17
N TYR A 220 34.36 6.63 -12.85
CA TYR A 220 33.67 7.86 -12.43
C TYR A 220 33.12 7.70 -11.02
N SER A 221 33.09 8.81 -10.27
CA SER A 221 32.42 8.91 -8.97
C SER A 221 31.00 9.48 -9.12
N GLU A 222 30.75 10.26 -10.17
CA GLU A 222 29.46 10.88 -10.46
C GLU A 222 29.20 10.90 -11.97
N ILE A 223 27.96 10.60 -12.35
CA ILE A 223 27.40 10.79 -13.68
C ILE A 223 26.24 11.76 -13.58
N SER A 224 26.39 12.97 -14.11
CA SER A 224 25.39 14.02 -14.04
C SER A 224 24.50 14.03 -15.28
N LEU A 225 23.19 13.96 -15.05
CA LEU A 225 22.13 14.05 -16.06
C LEU A 225 21.40 15.41 -16.00
N LYS A 226 21.89 16.35 -15.19
CA LYS A 226 21.28 17.67 -14.95
C LYS A 226 21.25 18.57 -16.19
N TYR A 227 22.14 18.34 -17.14
CA TYR A 227 22.35 19.21 -18.28
C TYR A 227 21.65 18.67 -19.52
N ASP A 228 21.07 19.56 -20.30
CA ASP A 228 20.45 19.18 -21.55
C ASP A 228 21.50 18.74 -22.57
N ASN A 229 21.17 17.67 -23.30
CA ASN A 229 21.96 17.11 -24.41
C ASN A 229 23.39 16.64 -24.08
N GLN A 230 23.76 16.55 -22.79
CA GLN A 230 25.07 16.06 -22.41
C GLN A 230 25.04 15.28 -21.09
N VAL A 231 26.00 14.38 -20.94
CA VAL A 231 26.30 13.66 -19.70
C VAL A 231 27.66 14.14 -19.22
N VAL A 232 27.71 14.69 -18.01
CA VAL A 232 28.97 15.20 -17.41
C VAL A 232 29.42 14.22 -16.35
N CYS A 233 30.66 13.76 -16.42
CA CYS A 233 31.18 12.79 -15.47
C CYS A 233 32.32 13.37 -14.64
N THR A 234 32.29 13.09 -13.34
CA THR A 234 33.39 13.39 -12.42
C THR A 234 34.21 12.13 -12.24
N LYS A 235 35.52 12.19 -12.54
CA LYS A 235 36.44 11.06 -12.35
C LYS A 235 36.67 10.77 -10.87
N LYS A 236 37.02 9.52 -10.56
CA LYS A 236 37.61 9.17 -9.27
C LYS A 236 39.03 9.72 -9.15
#